data_AF-A0A7Y5BPB9-F1
#
_entry.id   AF-A0A7Y5BPB9-F1
#
_cell.length_a   1.000
_cell.length_b   1.000
_cell.length_c   1.000
_cell.angle_alpha   90.00
_cell.angle_beta   90.00
_cell.angle_gamma   90.00
#
_symmetry.space_group_name_H-M   'P 1'
#
loop_
_entity.id
_entity.type
_entity.pdbx_description
1 polymer ?
#
loop_
_entity_poly.entity_id
_entity_poly.type
_entity_poly.pdbx_seq_one_letter_code
_entity_poly.pdbx_strand_id
1 'polypeptide(L)'
;MAVTEKVTLTLPKDLMENIRELVPSGGYSKFVAEAVEYFIENKRRRELRERLIHGYQVNATQDAAINAEWEATDDEVWLNYVTPYEEKEPDNDANSAG
;
A
#
# COMPACT_ATOMS: atom_id res chain seq x y z
N MET A 1 -14.95 8.31 -24.02
CA MET A 1 -14.65 9.76 -24.00
C MET A 1 -14.78 10.21 -22.57
N ALA A 2 -13.71 10.72 -21.94
CA ALA A 2 -13.81 11.25 -20.59
C ALA A 2 -14.62 12.54 -20.62
N VAL A 3 -15.71 12.60 -19.86
CA VAL A 3 -16.53 13.80 -19.71
C VAL A 3 -15.75 14.76 -18.80
N THR A 4 -15.43 15.95 -19.32
CA THR A 4 -14.73 16.99 -18.56
C THR A 4 -15.73 18.00 -18.04
N GLU A 5 -15.61 18.37 -16.76
CA GLU A 5 -16.44 19.39 -16.12
C GLU A 5 -15.63 20.66 -15.91
N LYS A 6 -16.15 21.82 -16.35
CA LYS A 6 -15.48 23.11 -16.17
C LYS A 6 -15.90 23.73 -14.84
N VAL A 7 -14.95 23.86 -13.92
CA VAL A 7 -15.15 24.49 -12.62
C VAL A 7 -14.29 25.75 -12.51
N THR A 8 -14.85 26.83 -11.96
CA THR A 8 -14.09 28.05 -11.64
C THR A 8 -13.73 28.02 -10.16
N LEU A 9 -12.43 28.10 -9.86
CA LEU A 9 -11.90 28.02 -8.51
C LEU A 9 -10.82 29.10 -8.32
N THR A 10 -10.71 29.60 -7.10
CA THR A 10 -9.72 30.62 -6.75
C THR A 10 -8.56 29.95 -6.02
N LEU A 11 -7.34 30.11 -6.54
CA LEU A 11 -6.12 29.62 -5.91
C LEU A 11 -5.30 30.79 -5.37
N PRO A 12 -4.54 30.59 -4.27
CA PRO A 12 -3.58 31.56 -3.79
C PRO A 12 -2.60 31.97 -4.89
N LYS A 13 -2.22 33.24 -4.91
CA LYS A 13 -1.33 33.80 -5.93
C LYS A 13 0.02 33.06 -5.93
N ASP A 14 0.61 32.88 -4.77
CA ASP A 14 1.91 32.23 -4.60
C ASP A 14 1.89 30.78 -5.13
N LEU A 15 0.78 30.06 -4.93
CA LEU A 15 0.61 28.72 -5.47
C LEU A 15 0.54 28.73 -7.00
N MET A 16 -0.15 29.71 -7.59
CA MET A 16 -0.20 29.87 -9.04
C MET A 16 1.14 30.29 -9.63
N GLU A 17 1.96 31.05 -8.91
CA GLU A 17 3.33 31.37 -9.32
C GLU A 17 4.19 30.10 -9.38
N ASN A 18 4.17 29.28 -8.34
CA ASN A 18 4.86 27.98 -8.33
C ASN A 18 4.41 27.07 -9.49
N ILE A 19 3.10 27.02 -9.78
CA ILE A 19 2.58 26.22 -10.89
C ILE A 19 3.07 26.75 -12.25
N ARG A 20 3.19 28.07 -12.42
CA ARG A 20 3.69 28.69 -13.65
C ARG A 20 5.17 28.39 -13.91
N GLU A 21 5.95 28.22 -12.85
CA GLU A 21 7.36 27.81 -12.96
C GLU A 21 7.51 26.34 -13.36
N LEU A 22 6.63 25.48 -12.87
CA LEU A 22 6.69 24.03 -13.10
C LEU A 22 6.09 23.60 -14.45
N VAL A 23 5.11 24.34 -14.96
CA VAL A 23 4.30 23.90 -16.10
C VAL A 23 4.18 25.00 -17.15
N PRO A 24 4.47 24.70 -18.44
CA PRO A 24 4.29 25.67 -19.51
C PRO A 24 2.82 26.09 -19.68
N SER A 25 2.61 27.25 -20.30
CA SER A 25 1.28 27.83 -20.51
C SER A 25 0.34 26.83 -21.21
N GLY A 26 -0.78 26.51 -20.57
CA GLY A 26 -1.78 25.57 -21.07
C GLY A 26 -1.83 24.21 -20.34
N GLY A 27 -0.81 23.88 -19.54
CA GLY A 27 -0.78 22.64 -18.76
C GLY A 27 -1.45 22.71 -17.37
N TYR A 28 -1.93 23.89 -16.96
CA TYR A 28 -2.43 24.11 -15.59
C TYR A 28 -3.63 23.24 -15.22
N SER A 29 -4.59 23.08 -16.13
CA SER A 29 -5.77 22.24 -15.88
C SER A 29 -5.38 20.78 -15.64
N LYS A 30 -4.44 20.26 -16.44
CA LYS A 30 -3.92 18.90 -16.29
C LYS A 30 -3.16 18.74 -14.98
N PHE A 31 -2.28 19.70 -14.65
CA PHE A 31 -1.53 19.68 -13.40
C PHE A 31 -2.46 19.68 -12.17
N VAL A 32 -3.48 20.54 -12.17
CA VAL A 32 -4.47 20.59 -11.08
C VAL A 32 -5.26 19.28 -11.01
N ALA A 33 -5.68 18.72 -12.14
CA ALA A 33 -6.38 17.44 -12.18
C ALA A 33 -5.54 16.30 -11.58
N GLU A 34 -4.28 16.18 -11.98
CA GLU A 34 -3.35 15.17 -11.45
C GLU A 34 -3.09 15.35 -9.96
N ALA A 35 -2.90 16.59 -9.50
CA ALA A 35 -2.69 16.90 -8.08
C ALA A 35 -3.92 16.55 -7.23
N VAL A 36 -5.13 16.85 -7.72
CA VAL A 36 -6.38 16.53 -7.05
C VAL A 36 -6.61 15.02 -7.01
N GLU A 37 -6.36 14.31 -8.11
CA GLU A 37 -6.46 12.86 -8.17
C GLU A 37 -5.51 12.18 -7.18
N TYR A 38 -4.24 12.60 -7.16
CA TYR A 38 -3.24 12.13 -6.21
C TYR A 38 -3.66 12.39 -4.76
N PHE A 39 -4.18 13.58 -4.47
CA PHE A 39 -4.64 13.94 -3.13
C PHE A 39 -5.83 13.07 -2.69
N ILE A 40 -6.82 12.86 -3.57
CA ILE A 40 -7.98 12.02 -3.28
C ILE A 40 -7.55 10.57 -3.01
N GLU A 41 -6.67 10.01 -3.84
CA GLU A 41 -6.19 8.64 -3.68
C GLU A 41 -5.46 8.48 -2.33
N ASN A 42 -4.57 9.42 -1.99
CA ASN A 42 -3.86 9.38 -0.71
C ASN A 42 -4.77 9.54 0.50
N LYS A 43 -5.77 10.43 0.40
CA LYS A 43 -6.75 10.61 1.48
C LYS A 43 -7.54 9.30 1.70
N ARG A 44 -8.03 8.67 0.63
CA ARG A 44 -8.72 7.37 0.70
C ARG A 44 -7.84 6.28 1.29
N ARG A 45 -6.57 6.18 0.86
CA ARG A 45 -5.61 5.22 1.41
C ARG A 45 -5.39 5.42 2.91
N ARG A 46 -5.24 6.67 3.35
CA ARG A 46 -5.04 7.00 4.77
C ARG A 46 -6.26 6.64 5.61
N GLU A 47 -7.45 7.03 5.17
CA GLU A 47 -8.70 6.71 5.87
C GLU A 47 -8.94 5.20 5.95
N LEU A 48 -8.63 4.45 4.88
CA LEU A 48 -8.71 2.99 4.89
C LEU A 48 -7.72 2.40 5.90
N ARG A 49 -6.47 2.87 5.91
CA ARG A 49 -5.45 2.41 6.86
C ARG A 49 -5.88 2.67 8.30
N GLU A 50 -6.41 3.85 8.60
CA GLU A 50 -6.92 4.19 9.94
C GLU A 50 -8.06 3.25 10.36
N ARG A 51 -9.01 2.97 9.47
CA ARG A 51 -10.08 2.00 9.74
C ARG A 51 -9.57 0.59 9.99
N LEU A 52 -8.57 0.13 9.23
CA LEU A 52 -7.95 -1.18 9.43
C LEU A 52 -7.24 -1.26 10.77
N ILE A 53 -6.39 -0.27 11.10
CA ILE A 53 -5.69 -0.22 12.39
C ILE A 53 -6.70 -0.27 13.54
N HIS A 54 -7.73 0.57 13.48
CA HIS A 54 -8.78 0.59 14.49
C HIS A 54 -9.51 -0.76 14.60
N GLY A 55 -9.87 -1.36 13.46
CA GLY A 55 -10.52 -2.67 13.43
C GLY A 55 -9.69 -3.75 14.09
N TYR A 56 -8.39 -3.85 13.76
CA TYR A 56 -7.48 -4.79 14.40
C TYR A 56 -7.32 -4.53 15.90
N GLN A 57 -7.23 -3.27 16.32
CA GLN A 57 -7.11 -2.93 17.74
C GLN A 57 -8.35 -3.33 18.54
N VAL A 58 -9.55 -3.07 18.01
CA VAL A 58 -10.81 -3.43 18.66
C VAL A 58 -10.97 -4.95 18.75
N ASN A 59 -10.58 -5.68 17.70
CA ASN A 59 -10.77 -7.12 17.63
C ASN A 59 -9.63 -7.92 18.28
N ALA A 60 -8.51 -7.28 18.64
CA ALA A 60 -7.28 -7.96 19.10
C ALA A 60 -7.51 -9.01 20.21
N THR A 61 -8.41 -8.74 21.16
CA THR A 61 -8.69 -9.69 22.25
C THR A 61 -9.47 -10.91 21.74
N GLN A 62 -10.47 -10.69 20.89
CA GLN A 62 -11.25 -11.76 20.30
C GLN A 62 -10.40 -12.59 19.35
N ASP A 63 -9.60 -11.95 18.51
CA ASP A 63 -8.71 -12.60 17.57
C ASP A 63 -7.67 -13.46 18.31
N ALA A 64 -7.13 -12.97 19.43
CA ALA A 64 -6.21 -13.74 20.27
C ALA A 64 -6.89 -14.95 20.95
N ALA A 65 -8.14 -14.80 21.39
CA ALA A 65 -8.91 -15.90 21.97
C ALA A 65 -9.17 -17.00 20.93
N ILE A 66 -9.61 -16.62 19.72
CA ILE A 66 -9.76 -17.55 18.61
C ILE A 66 -8.42 -18.24 18.32
N ASN A 67 -7.31 -17.50 18.20
CA ASN A 67 -6.01 -18.11 17.93
C ASN A 67 -5.62 -19.17 18.98
N ALA A 68 -5.84 -18.88 20.27
CA ALA A 68 -5.55 -19.83 21.34
C ALA A 68 -6.43 -21.08 21.30
N GLU A 69 -7.68 -20.98 20.83
CA GLU A 69 -8.57 -22.13 20.65
C GLU A 69 -8.06 -23.11 19.58
N TRP A 70 -7.38 -22.61 18.54
CA TRP A 70 -6.92 -23.39 17.39
C TRP A 70 -5.44 -23.79 17.46
N GLU A 71 -4.66 -23.20 18.37
CA GLU A 71 -3.20 -23.38 18.49
C GLU A 71 -2.76 -24.85 18.49
N ALA A 72 -3.43 -25.70 19.27
CA ALA A 72 -3.09 -27.14 19.34
C ALA A 72 -3.29 -27.86 18.00
N THR A 73 -4.30 -27.48 17.22
CA THR A 73 -4.56 -28.08 15.91
C THR A 73 -3.57 -27.58 14.86
N ASP A 74 -3.18 -26.31 14.92
CA ASP A 74 -2.18 -25.75 14.00
C ASP A 74 -0.81 -26.42 14.16
N ASP A 75 -0.36 -26.64 15.40
CA ASP A 75 0.90 -27.34 15.70
C ASP A 75 0.90 -28.80 15.18
N GLU A 76 -0.20 -29.53 15.42
CA GLU A 76 -0.36 -30.91 14.96
C GLU A 76 -0.38 -30.99 13.42
N VAL A 77 -1.02 -30.05 12.74
CA VAL A 77 -1.09 -30.02 11.27
C VAL A 77 0.26 -29.62 10.67
N TRP A 78 0.94 -28.63 11.23
CA TRP A 78 2.24 -28.18 10.74
C TRP A 78 3.28 -29.32 10.75
N LEU A 79 3.36 -30.07 11.86
CA LEU A 79 4.28 -31.20 11.99
C LEU A 79 4.00 -32.35 11.03
N ASN A 80 2.74 -32.55 10.65
CA ASN A 80 2.33 -33.72 9.86
C ASN A 80 2.21 -33.45 8.37
N TYR A 81 2.05 -32.19 7.94
CA TYR A 81 1.70 -31.87 6.55
C TYR A 81 2.60 -30.83 5.88
N VAL A 82 3.49 -30.16 6.61
CA VAL A 82 4.48 -29.28 6.00
C VAL A 82 5.77 -30.07 5.75
N THR A 83 6.00 -30.41 4.48
CA THR A 83 7.30 -30.93 4.04
C THR A 83 8.37 -29.89 4.43
N PRO A 84 9.44 -30.27 5.14
CA PRO A 84 10.58 -29.37 5.33
C PRO A 84 10.97 -28.86 3.94
N TYR A 85 11.03 -27.54 3.78
CA TYR A 85 11.68 -26.98 2.60
C TYR A 85 13.03 -27.68 2.50
N GLU A 86 13.30 -28.35 1.37
CA GLU A 86 14.63 -28.82 1.07
C GLU A 86 15.53 -27.60 1.15
N GLU A 87 16.30 -27.49 2.25
CA GLU A 87 17.46 -26.61 2.28
C GLU A 87 18.32 -27.08 1.12
N LYS A 88 18.24 -26.40 -0.02
CA LYS A 88 19.25 -26.55 -1.04
C LYS A 88 20.57 -26.21 -0.36
N GLU A 89 21.40 -27.23 -0.12
CA GLU A 89 22.80 -27.03 0.21
C GLU A 89 23.35 -25.99 -0.79
N PRO A 90 24.04 -24.94 -0.32
CA PRO A 90 24.62 -23.97 -1.24
C PRO A 90 25.56 -24.71 -2.19
N ASP A 91 25.30 -24.57 -3.50
CA ASP A 91 26.08 -25.18 -4.60
C ASP A 91 27.58 -25.11 -4.29
N ASN A 92 28.16 -26.26 -3.93
CA ASN A 92 29.61 -26.41 -3.79
C ASN A 92 30.24 -26.64 -5.18
N ASP A 93 30.01 -25.71 -6.09
CA ASP A 93 30.60 -25.67 -7.44
C ASP A 93 31.81 -24.73 -7.50
N ALA A 94 32.62 -24.73 -6.45
CA ALA A 94 33.85 -23.93 -6.38
C ALA A 94 35.06 -24.73 -5.88
N ASN A 95 35.26 -25.96 -6.36
CA ASN A 95 36.62 -26.53 -6.41
C ASN A 95 36.74 -27.72 -7.38
N SER A 96 36.83 -27.41 -8.68
CA SER A 96 37.46 -28.31 -9.66
C SER A 96 38.17 -27.49 -10.72
N ALA A 97 39.19 -26.74 -10.28
CA ALA A 97 40.27 -26.27 -11.14
C ALA A 97 41.58 -26.51 -10.39
N GLY A 98 42.09 -27.72 -10.53
CA GLY A 98 43.41 -28.17 -10.06
C GLY A 98 43.91 -29.26 -11.00
#